data_AF-A0A858ATL8-F1
#
_entry.id   AF-A0A858ATL8-F1
#
_cell.length_a   1.000
_cell.length_b   1.000
_cell.length_c   1.000
_cell.angle_alpha   90.00
_cell.angle_beta   90.00
_cell.angle_gamma   90.00
#
_symmetry.space_group_name_H-M   'P 1'
#
loop_
_entity.id
_entity.type
_entity.pdbx_description
1 polymer ?
#
loop_
_entity_poly.entity_id
_entity_poly.type
_entity_poly.pdbx_seq_one_letter_code
_entity_poly.pdbx_strand_id
1 'polypeptide(L)'
;MDNLELLRKIDSLQKELDNYKKREEYTRNGLERIKDVYEIARKNAEIIISKSVALAHDFKKDIEDVLINIERNPVEFTKYLQEFIDKNDHFLNNKDEQTKEFIDEIIDSFKK
;
A
#
# COMPACT_ATOMS: atom_id res chain seq x y z
N MET A 1 30.46 -44.57 32.40
CA MET A 1 30.55 -43.29 31.68
C MET A 1 31.59 -42.47 32.41
N ASP A 2 32.66 -42.07 31.72
CA ASP A 2 33.80 -41.40 32.34
C ASP A 2 33.46 -39.91 32.60
N ASN A 3 33.97 -39.32 33.67
CA ASN A 3 33.68 -37.91 34.04
C ASN A 3 34.09 -36.94 32.93
N LEU A 4 35.14 -37.27 32.17
CA LEU A 4 35.59 -36.50 31.01
C LEU A 4 34.56 -36.52 29.86
N GLU A 5 33.86 -37.63 29.70
CA GLU A 5 32.84 -37.84 28.66
C GLU A 5 31.58 -37.02 28.97
N LEU A 6 31.19 -36.98 30.24
CA LEU A 6 30.11 -36.13 30.75
C LEU A 6 30.41 -34.63 30.54
N LEU A 7 31.64 -34.19 30.84
CA LEU A 7 32.04 -32.79 30.62
C LEU A 7 31.99 -32.39 29.14
N ARG A 8 32.45 -33.26 28.24
CA ARG A 8 32.34 -33.03 26.78
C ARG A 8 30.89 -32.98 26.32
N LYS A 9 30.02 -33.81 26.89
CA LYS A 9 28.59 -33.80 26.57
C LYS A 9 27.91 -32.52 27.05
N ILE A 10 28.26 -32.03 28.24
CA ILE A 10 27.76 -30.75 28.77
C ILE A 10 28.17 -29.58 27.86
N ASP A 11 29.44 -29.50 27.45
CA ASP A 11 29.92 -28.45 26.54
C ASP A 11 29.22 -28.51 25.17
N SER A 12 29.03 -29.73 24.64
CA SER A 12 28.27 -29.93 23.39
C SER A 12 26.82 -29.46 23.52
N LEU A 13 26.14 -29.78 24.63
CA LEU A 13 24.76 -29.38 24.86
C LEU A 13 24.63 -27.86 25.07
N GLN A 14 25.60 -27.23 25.72
CA GLN A 14 25.65 -25.77 25.88
C GLN A 14 25.77 -25.08 24.52
N LYS A 15 26.66 -25.56 23.64
CA LYS A 15 26.79 -25.04 22.27
C LYS A 15 25.51 -25.23 21.46
N GLU A 16 24.85 -26.38 21.62
CA GLU A 16 23.59 -26.65 20.93
C GLU A 16 22.46 -25.72 21.42
N LEU A 17 22.37 -25.50 22.74
CA LEU A 17 21.43 -24.56 23.34
C LEU A 17 21.65 -23.13 22.83
N ASP A 18 22.90 -22.69 22.76
CA ASP A 18 23.24 -21.35 22.24
C ASP A 18 22.87 -21.20 20.76
N ASN A 19 23.05 -22.27 19.97
CA ASN A 19 22.60 -22.28 18.58
C ASN A 19 21.07 -22.18 18.47
N TYR A 20 20.32 -22.89 19.32
CA TYR A 20 18.86 -22.76 19.36
C TYR A 20 18.40 -21.35 19.73
N LYS A 21 19.02 -20.74 20.76
CA LYS A 21 18.71 -19.36 21.16
C LYS A 21 18.94 -18.36 20.03
N LYS A 22 20.05 -18.48 19.30
CA LYS A 22 20.35 -17.62 18.14
C LYS A 22 19.31 -17.80 17.02
N ARG A 23 18.86 -19.03 16.76
CA ARG A 23 17.82 -19.30 15.77
C ARG A 23 16.47 -18.74 16.18
N GLU A 24 16.13 -18.87 17.45
CA GLU A 24 14.89 -18.31 18.02
C GLU A 24 14.88 -16.78 17.90
N GLU A 25 15.98 -16.12 18.26
CA GLU A 25 16.12 -14.68 18.13
C GLU A 25 16.01 -14.21 16.68
N TYR A 26 16.70 -14.88 15.75
CA TYR A 26 16.61 -14.59 14.33
C TYR A 26 15.16 -14.72 13.81
N THR A 27 14.49 -15.80 14.21
CA THR A 27 13.09 -16.06 13.80
C THR A 27 12.15 -15.01 14.38
N ARG A 28 12.30 -14.67 15.66
CA ARG A 28 11.49 -13.64 16.33
C ARG A 28 11.66 -12.28 15.65
N ASN A 29 12.89 -11.87 15.39
CA ASN A 29 13.18 -10.60 14.74
C ASN A 29 12.67 -10.60 13.28
N GLY A 30 12.75 -11.74 12.59
CA GLY A 30 12.16 -11.92 11.26
C GLY A 30 10.64 -11.78 11.27
N LEU A 31 9.97 -12.41 12.24
CA LEU A 31 8.51 -12.31 12.40
C LEU A 31 8.06 -10.88 12.71
N GLU A 32 8.80 -10.15 13.54
CA GLU A 32 8.52 -8.76 13.87
C GLU A 32 8.61 -7.86 12.63
N ARG A 33 9.70 -7.97 11.86
CA ARG A 33 9.84 -7.23 10.59
C ARG A 33 8.73 -7.54 9.59
N ILE A 34 8.32 -8.81 9.48
CA ILE A 34 7.24 -9.21 8.57
C ILE A 34 5.92 -8.54 9.02
N LYS A 35 5.62 -8.54 10.32
CA LYS A 35 4.43 -7.86 10.85
C LYS A 35 4.44 -6.37 10.52
N ASP A 36 5.57 -5.69 10.68
CA ASP A 36 5.70 -4.27 10.37
C ASP A 36 5.45 -3.99 8.88
N VAL A 37 6.02 -4.80 7.98
CA VAL A 37 5.80 -4.68 6.54
C VAL A 37 4.33 -4.89 6.19
N TYR A 38 3.68 -5.91 6.77
CA TYR A 38 2.25 -6.14 6.56
C TYR A 38 1.39 -4.98 7.09
N GLU A 39 1.75 -4.40 8.23
CA GLU A 39 1.02 -3.27 8.80
C GLU A 39 1.14 -2.01 7.93
N ILE A 40 2.34 -1.74 7.41
CA ILE A 40 2.58 -0.64 6.46
C ILE A 40 1.78 -0.87 5.17
N ALA A 41 1.86 -2.07 4.59
CA ALA A 41 1.12 -2.41 3.38
C ALA A 41 -0.39 -2.28 3.59
N ARG A 42 -0.90 -2.72 4.75
CA ARG A 42 -2.30 -2.57 5.12
C ARG A 42 -2.72 -1.10 5.22
N LYS A 43 -1.96 -0.26 5.94
CA LYS A 43 -2.25 1.18 6.07
C LYS A 43 -2.25 1.86 4.70
N ASN A 44 -1.29 1.53 3.84
CA ASN A 44 -1.24 2.06 2.48
C ASN A 44 -2.47 1.65 1.65
N ALA A 45 -2.89 0.39 1.74
CA ALA A 45 -4.10 -0.08 1.08
C ALA A 45 -5.35 0.65 1.61
N GLU A 46 -5.48 0.82 2.93
CA GLU A 46 -6.58 1.57 3.55
C GLU A 46 -6.61 3.04 3.07
N ILE A 47 -5.46 3.70 2.96
CA ILE A 47 -5.35 5.07 2.41
C ILE A 47 -5.80 5.11 0.94
N ILE A 48 -5.33 4.18 0.11
CA ILE A 48 -5.71 4.11 -1.31
C ILE A 48 -7.21 3.91 -1.45
N ILE A 49 -7.79 2.95 -0.73
CA ILE A 49 -9.22 2.67 -0.75
C ILE A 49 -10.02 3.91 -0.31
N SER A 50 -9.62 4.54 0.80
CA SER A 50 -10.28 5.74 1.32
C SER A 50 -10.26 6.88 0.31
N LYS A 51 -9.11 7.15 -0.32
CA LYS A 51 -8.98 8.16 -1.38
C LYS A 51 -9.86 7.83 -2.59
N SER A 52 -9.90 6.59 -3.04
CA SER A 52 -10.74 6.17 -4.15
C SER A 52 -12.23 6.35 -3.85
N VAL A 53 -12.67 6.03 -2.63
CA VAL A 53 -14.06 6.25 -2.20
C VAL A 53 -14.39 7.73 -2.13
N ALA A 54 -13.50 8.55 -1.56
CA ALA A 54 -13.68 10.00 -1.51
C ALA A 54 -13.82 10.60 -2.92
N LEU A 55 -12.93 10.23 -3.84
CA LEU A 55 -12.99 10.65 -5.24
C LEU A 55 -14.31 10.25 -5.91
N ALA A 56 -14.79 9.02 -5.68
CA ALA A 56 -16.06 8.58 -6.24
C ALA A 56 -17.26 9.40 -5.70
N HIS A 57 -17.22 9.77 -4.42
CA HIS A 57 -18.24 10.63 -3.81
C HIS A 57 -18.20 12.05 -4.36
N ASP A 58 -17.01 12.64 -4.49
CA ASP A 58 -16.83 13.98 -5.04
C ASP A 58 -17.29 14.04 -6.51
N PHE A 59 -16.91 13.04 -7.30
CA PHE A 59 -17.33 12.94 -8.70
C PHE A 59 -18.85 12.75 -8.85
N LYS A 60 -19.45 11.90 -8.00
CA LYS A 60 -20.92 11.75 -7.95
C LYS A 60 -21.59 13.09 -7.64
N LYS A 61 -21.09 13.82 -6.66
CA LYS A 61 -21.64 15.12 -6.26
C LYS A 61 -21.54 16.14 -7.40
N ASP A 62 -20.41 16.17 -8.10
CA ASP A 62 -20.23 17.05 -9.26
C ASP A 62 -21.23 16.75 -10.37
N ILE A 63 -21.53 15.47 -10.62
CA ILE A 63 -22.58 15.07 -11.57
C ILE A 63 -23.95 15.58 -11.09
N GLU A 64 -24.30 15.35 -9.82
CA GLU A 64 -25.58 15.78 -9.25
C GLU A 64 -25.75 17.30 -9.35
N ASP A 65 -24.73 18.08 -8.98
CA ASP A 65 -24.74 19.54 -9.03
C ASP A 65 -24.95 20.06 -10.46
N VAL A 66 -24.29 19.43 -11.45
CA VAL A 66 -24.44 19.79 -12.87
C VAL A 66 -25.84 19.46 -13.38
N LEU A 67 -26.37 18.28 -13.06
CA LEU A 67 -27.73 17.90 -13.44
C LEU A 67 -28.77 18.85 -12.85
N ILE A 68 -28.61 19.27 -11.59
CA ILE A 68 -29.48 20.25 -10.94
C ILE A 68 -29.42 21.60 -11.65
N ASN A 69 -28.22 22.05 -12.04
CA ASN A 69 -28.05 23.32 -12.77
C ASN A 69 -28.71 23.28 -14.16
N ILE A 70 -28.57 22.16 -14.87
CA ILE A 70 -29.22 21.93 -16.17
C ILE A 70 -30.75 21.93 -16.01
N GLU A 71 -31.28 21.25 -15.00
CA GLU A 71 -32.72 21.23 -14.72
C GLU A 71 -33.27 22.63 -14.44
N ARG A 72 -32.53 23.45 -13.67
CA ARG A 72 -32.92 24.82 -13.31
C ARG A 72 -32.82 25.81 -14.48
N ASN A 73 -31.84 25.64 -15.36
CA ASN A 73 -31.66 26.50 -16.53
C ASN A 73 -31.16 25.71 -17.76
N PRO A 74 -32.09 25.07 -18.51
CA PRO A 74 -31.73 24.22 -19.64
C PRO A 74 -31.03 24.94 -20.79
N VAL A 75 -31.20 26.27 -20.91
CA VAL A 75 -30.62 27.07 -22.00
C VAL A 75 -29.10 27.11 -21.92
N GLU A 76 -28.55 27.00 -20.71
CA GLU A 76 -27.09 27.04 -20.45
C GLU A 76 -26.46 25.64 -20.41
N PHE A 77 -27.15 24.60 -20.92
CA PHE A 77 -26.69 23.21 -20.89
C PHE A 77 -25.22 23.04 -21.30
N THR A 78 -24.84 23.60 -22.45
CA THR A 78 -23.49 23.46 -23.01
C THR A 78 -22.44 24.06 -22.09
N LYS A 79 -22.76 25.17 -21.41
CA LYS A 79 -21.87 25.82 -20.47
C LYS A 79 -21.64 24.93 -19.23
N TYR A 80 -22.72 24.43 -18.62
CA TYR A 80 -22.60 23.58 -17.43
C TYR A 80 -21.87 22.27 -17.72
N LEU A 81 -22.08 21.69 -18.90
CA LEU A 81 -21.36 20.50 -19.33
C LEU A 81 -19.86 20.78 -19.52
N GLN A 82 -19.51 21.91 -20.13
CA GLN A 82 -18.10 22.28 -20.33
C GLN A 82 -17.39 22.54 -18.99
N GLU A 83 -18.03 23.26 -18.07
CA GLU A 83 -17.50 23.49 -16.72
C GLU A 83 -17.26 22.16 -15.97
N PHE A 84 -18.15 21.17 -16.13
CA PHE A 84 -17.97 19.83 -15.56
C PHE A 84 -16.77 19.10 -16.14
N ILE A 85 -16.64 19.11 -17.48
CA ILE A 85 -15.54 18.44 -18.18
C ILE A 85 -14.21 19.08 -17.77
N ASP A 86 -14.13 20.41 -17.80
CA ASP A 86 -12.90 21.14 -17.47
C ASP A 86 -12.48 20.90 -16.00
N LYS A 87 -13.45 20.91 -15.08
CA LYS A 87 -13.19 20.62 -13.66
C LYS A 87 -12.66 19.19 -13.43
N ASN A 88 -13.14 18.24 -14.24
CA ASN A 88 -12.83 16.82 -14.09
C ASN A 88 -11.84 16.28 -15.14
N ASP A 89 -11.18 17.16 -15.89
CA ASP A 89 -10.30 16.78 -17.02
C ASP A 89 -9.16 15.84 -16.58
N HIS A 90 -8.56 16.16 -15.43
CA HIS A 90 -7.53 15.35 -14.79
C HIS A 90 -7.96 13.91 -14.47
N PHE A 91 -9.27 13.65 -14.37
CA PHE A 91 -9.84 12.33 -14.10
C PHE A 91 -10.33 11.66 -15.39
N LEU A 92 -10.91 12.43 -16.32
CA LEU A 92 -11.52 11.92 -17.55
C LEU A 92 -10.51 11.62 -18.66
N ASN A 93 -9.49 12.48 -18.80
CA ASN A 93 -8.61 12.49 -19.97
C ASN A 93 -7.14 12.18 -19.64
N ASN A 94 -6.68 12.45 -18.42
CA ASN A 94 -5.35 12.03 -17.98
C ASN A 94 -5.36 10.53 -17.64
N LYS A 95 -5.29 9.68 -18.68
CA LYS A 95 -4.72 8.35 -18.51
C LYS A 95 -3.23 8.54 -18.24
N ASP A 96 -2.88 8.57 -16.97
CA ASP A 96 -1.54 8.96 -16.54
C ASP A 96 -0.50 7.90 -16.94
N GLU A 97 0.00 8.00 -18.18
CA GLU A 97 1.11 7.19 -18.69
C GLU A 97 2.37 7.38 -17.81
N GLN A 98 2.53 8.54 -17.17
CA GLN A 98 3.64 8.83 -16.26
C GLN A 98 3.55 8.01 -14.98
N THR A 99 2.34 7.76 -14.45
CA THR A 99 2.18 6.87 -13.29
C THR A 99 2.70 5.46 -13.61
N LYS A 100 2.52 4.98 -14.84
CA LYS A 100 3.02 3.67 -15.26
C LYS A 100 4.55 3.66 -15.36
N GLU A 101 5.15 4.67 -15.99
CA GLU A 101 6.61 4.84 -16.05
C GLU A 101 7.25 4.97 -14.66
N PHE A 102 6.61 5.70 -13.75
CA PHE A 102 7.10 5.90 -12.38
C PHE A 102 7.02 4.62 -11.55
N ILE A 103 5.96 3.83 -11.72
CA ILE A 103 5.84 2.51 -11.08
C ILE A 103 6.90 1.56 -11.64
N ASP A 104 7.13 1.57 -12.95
CA ASP A 104 8.16 0.74 -13.58
C ASP A 104 9.57 1.12 -13.09
N GLU A 105 9.89 2.41 -12.96
CA GLU A 105 11.15 2.89 -12.35
C GLU A 105 11.32 2.42 -10.90
N ILE A 106 10.26 2.50 -10.08
CA ILE A 106 10.30 2.03 -8.70
C ILE A 106 10.55 0.52 -8.67
N ILE A 107 9.83 -0.27 -9.47
CA ILE A 107 10.00 -1.72 -9.53
C ILE A 107 11.42 -2.10 -9.97
N ASP A 108 11.98 -1.41 -10.96
CA ASP A 108 13.33 -1.69 -11.44
C ASP A 108 14.42 -1.26 -10.45
N SER A 109 14.15 -0.28 -9.58
CA SER A 109 15.06 0.08 -8.48
C SER A 109 15.23 -1.03 -7.43
N PHE A 110 14.22 -1.89 -7.24
CA PHE A 110 14.25 -3.02 -6.30
C PHE A 110 14.90 -4.29 -6.88
N LYS A 111 15.15 -4.34 -8.19
CA LYS A 111 15.81 -5.47 -8.88
C LYS A 111 17.34 -5.36 -8.92
N LYS A 112 17.92 -4.23 -8.50
CA LYS A 112 19.38 -4.02 -8.34
C LYS A 112 19.82 -4.33 -6.91
#